data_AF-A0AAN8LWN8-F1
#
_entry.id   AF-A0AAN8LWN8-F1
#
_cell.length_a   1.000
_cell.length_b   1.000
_cell.length_c   1.000
_cell.angle_alpha   90.00
_cell.angle_beta   90.00
_cell.angle_gamma   90.00
#
_symmetry.space_group_name_H-M   'P 1'
#
loop_
_entity.id
_entity.type
_entity.pdbx_description
1 polymer ?
#
loop_
_entity_poly.entity_id
_entity_poly.type
_entity_poly.pdbx_seq_one_letter_code
_entity_poly.pdbx_strand_id
1 'polypeptide(L)'
;MNLVFSSSHRSIGVITYILLSGASPFLGDSKQETLGNVSAIAYQFDEELFSSTSELAKSFIRQLLEKDTRSGVRVSSHLEVKGQMRKKYQYVEF
;
A
#
# COMPACT_ATOMS: atom_id res chain seq x y z
N MET A 1 10.33 6.73 -20.84
CA MET A 1 10.92 7.34 -19.62
C MET A 1 9.87 7.30 -18.53
N ASN A 2 10.03 6.41 -17.54
CA ASN A 2 9.14 6.34 -16.38
C ASN A 2 9.55 7.44 -15.40
N LEU A 3 8.75 8.51 -15.33
CA LEU A 3 8.97 9.60 -14.38
C LEU A 3 8.81 9.07 -12.96
N VAL A 4 9.88 9.20 -12.18
CA VAL A 4 9.95 8.95 -10.74
C VAL A 4 9.11 10.01 -10.01
N PHE A 5 7.78 9.85 -9.98
CA PHE A 5 6.87 10.69 -9.18
C PHE A 5 6.45 10.02 -7.86
N SER A 6 7.15 8.96 -7.43
CA SER A 6 6.83 8.24 -6.19
C SER A 6 7.33 8.93 -4.89
N SER A 7 8.09 10.03 -4.99
CA SER A 7 8.66 10.69 -3.79
C SER A 7 7.77 11.81 -3.20
N SER A 8 6.90 12.42 -4.01
CA SER A 8 6.14 13.61 -3.58
C SER A 8 4.96 13.28 -2.67
N HIS A 9 4.26 12.16 -2.90
CA HIS A 9 3.06 11.79 -2.12
C HIS A 9 3.41 11.36 -0.69
N ARG A 10 4.51 10.60 -0.50
CA ARG A 10 4.98 10.18 0.83
C ARG A 10 5.40 11.34 1.70
N SER A 11 5.96 12.39 1.11
CA SER A 11 6.30 13.62 1.85
C SER A 11 5.04 14.27 2.44
N ILE A 12 3.93 14.29 1.69
CA ILE A 12 2.64 14.81 2.16
C ILE A 12 2.09 13.92 3.29
N GLY A 13 2.22 12.60 3.19
CA GLY A 13 1.82 11.67 4.25
C GLY A 13 2.56 11.93 5.57
N VAL A 14 3.88 12.12 5.50
CA VAL A 14 4.72 12.44 6.67
C VAL A 14 4.32 13.79 7.28
N ILE A 15 4.17 14.83 6.45
CA ILE A 15 3.77 16.16 6.92
C ILE A 15 2.38 16.10 7.58
N THR A 16 1.43 15.40 6.97
CA THR A 16 0.06 15.28 7.50
C THR A 16 0.06 14.55 8.84
N TYR A 17 0.84 13.48 8.99
CA TYR A 17 1.00 12.79 10.28
C TYR A 17 1.52 13.75 11.36
N ILE A 18 2.57 14.52 11.05
CA ILE A 18 3.16 15.50 11.99
C ILE A 18 2.14 16.59 12.34
N LEU A 19 1.36 17.10 11.38
CA LEU A 19 0.37 18.14 11.64
C LEU A 19 -0.75 17.68 12.56
N LEU A 20 -1.16 16.41 12.48
CA LEU A 20 -2.25 15.87 13.30
C LEU A 20 -1.79 15.40 14.68
N SER A 21 -0.54 14.98 14.83
CA SER A 21 -0.03 14.36 16.07
C SER A 21 1.05 15.15 16.80
N GLY A 22 1.75 16.04 16.10
CA GLY A 22 2.98 16.68 16.59
C GLY A 22 4.22 15.77 16.60
N ALA A 23 4.09 14.50 16.22
CA ALA A 23 5.17 13.52 16.24
C ALA A 23 5.56 13.05 14.82
N SER A 24 6.78 12.55 14.68
CA SER A 24 7.21 11.91 13.42
C SER A 24 6.68 10.47 13.36
N PRO A 25 6.13 10.01 12.22
CA PRO A 25 5.61 8.65 12.07
C PRO A 25 6.70 7.57 12.17
N PHE A 26 7.97 7.92 11.97
CA PHE A 26 9.08 6.97 11.91
C PHE A 26 10.05 7.09 13.09
N LEU A 27 9.72 7.90 14.11
CA LEU A 27 10.57 8.06 15.28
C LEU A 27 10.70 6.73 16.04
N GLY A 28 11.93 6.32 16.31
CA GLY A 28 12.26 5.23 17.24
C GLY A 28 13.18 5.71 18.35
N ASP A 29 13.47 4.84 19.31
CA ASP A 29 14.31 5.15 20.49
C ASP A 29 15.77 5.42 20.12
N SER A 30 16.20 4.94 18.95
CA SER A 30 17.52 5.19 18.39
C SER A 30 17.46 5.68 16.95
N LYS A 31 18.58 6.27 16.49
CA LYS A 31 18.74 6.66 15.08
C LYS A 31 18.65 5.44 14.15
N GLN A 32 19.22 4.32 14.55
CA GLN A 32 19.22 3.07 13.79
C GLN A 32 17.79 2.55 13.62
N GLU A 33 17.00 2.56 14.69
CA GLU A 33 15.59 2.20 14.65
C GLU A 33 14.79 3.16 13.77
N THR A 34 14.98 4.47 13.94
CA THR A 34 14.33 5.49 13.09
C THR A 34 14.62 5.26 11.61
N LEU A 35 15.88 4.99 11.26
CA LEU A 35 16.27 4.69 9.88
C LEU A 35 15.67 3.36 9.38
N GLY A 36 15.55 2.37 10.26
CA GLY A 36 14.83 1.11 9.99
C GLY A 36 13.36 1.36 9.68
N ASN A 37 12.68 2.15 10.50
CA ASN A 37 11.28 2.53 10.35
C ASN A 37 11.04 3.29 9.04
N VAL A 38 11.91 4.26 8.70
CA VAL A 38 11.86 4.96 7.40
C VAL A 38 12.03 4.00 6.23
N SER A 39 12.99 3.07 6.32
CA SER A 39 13.30 2.13 5.24
C SER A 39 12.19 1.10 5.01
N ALA A 40 11.55 0.66 6.10
CA ALA A 40 10.44 -0.28 6.06
C ALA A 40 9.08 0.40 5.83
N ILE A 41 9.01 1.73 5.95
CA ILE A 41 7.75 2.48 6.11
C ILE A 41 6.92 1.88 7.25
N ALA A 42 7.58 1.62 8.38
CA ALA A 42 6.95 1.09 9.58
C ALA A 42 6.51 2.26 10.46
N TYR A 43 5.20 2.38 10.67
CA TYR A 43 4.60 3.38 11.55
C TYR A 43 3.27 2.84 12.08
N GLN A 44 2.80 3.44 13.18
CA GLN A 44 1.50 3.16 13.77
C GLN A 44 0.84 4.47 14.21
N PHE A 45 -0.48 4.45 14.35
CA PHE A 45 -1.21 5.55 14.95
C PHE A 45 -1.20 5.35 16.46
N ASP A 46 -0.50 6.24 17.17
CA ASP A 46 -0.55 6.28 18.62
C ASP A 46 -1.98 6.63 19.07
N GLU A 47 -2.53 5.85 20.01
CA GLU A 47 -3.93 5.98 20.43
C GLU A 47 -4.17 7.30 21.18
N GLU A 48 -3.20 7.78 21.95
CA GLU A 48 -3.30 9.04 22.68
C GLU A 48 -3.29 10.22 21.70
N LEU A 49 -2.33 10.23 20.76
CA LEU A 49 -2.17 11.32 19.79
C LEU A 49 -3.29 11.36 18.74
N PHE A 50 -3.89 10.23 18.41
CA PHE A 50 -4.94 10.13 17.38
C PHE A 50 -6.34 9.79 17.92
N SER A 51 -6.54 9.87 19.23
CA SER A 51 -7.83 9.58 19.90
C SER A 51 -9.02 10.35 19.31
N SER A 52 -8.82 11.62 18.97
CA SER A 52 -9.84 12.49 18.35
C SER A 52 -9.75 12.59 16.82
N THR A 53 -8.82 11.88 16.19
CA THR A 53 -8.62 11.96 14.74
C THR A 53 -9.52 10.95 14.02
N SER A 54 -10.24 11.42 13.00
CA SER A 54 -11.18 10.59 12.25
C SER A 54 -10.48 9.45 11.49
N GLU A 55 -11.20 8.33 11.31
CA GLU A 55 -10.69 7.21 10.50
C GLU A 55 -10.45 7.60 9.03
N LEU A 56 -11.19 8.59 8.51
CA LEU A 56 -10.95 9.13 7.18
C LEU A 56 -9.57 9.79 7.08
N ALA A 57 -9.18 10.59 8.08
CA ALA A 57 -7.86 11.22 8.11
C ALA A 57 -6.73 10.18 8.25
N LYS A 58 -6.93 9.16 9.11
CA LYS A 58 -5.96 8.05 9.23
C LYS A 58 -5.84 7.26 7.93
N SER A 59 -6.95 6.96 7.25
CA SER A 59 -6.97 6.29 5.94
C SER A 59 -6.25 7.11 4.87
N PHE A 60 -6.44 8.43 4.87
CA PHE A 60 -5.74 9.34 3.97
C PHE A 60 -4.22 9.28 4.17
N ILE A 61 -3.74 9.30 5.41
CA ILE A 61 -2.30 9.13 5.72
C ILE A 61 -1.81 7.75 5.23
N ARG A 62 -2.58 6.67 5.43
CA ARG A 62 -2.21 5.32 4.96
C ARG A 62 -2.00 5.28 3.46
N GLN A 63 -2.94 5.83 2.69
CA GLN A 63 -2.84 5.89 1.23
C GLN A 63 -1.63 6.70 0.76
N LEU A 64 -1.24 7.76 1.50
CA LEU A 64 -0.06 8.56 1.19
C LEU A 64 1.26 7.88 1.56
N LEU A 65 1.25 6.98 2.54
CA LEU A 65 2.45 6.26 2.99
C LEU A 65 2.53 4.82 2.42
N GLU A 66 1.51 4.34 1.71
CA GLU A 66 1.54 3.03 1.08
C GLU A 66 2.67 2.92 0.05
N LYS A 67 3.41 1.81 0.12
CA LYS A 67 4.32 1.41 -0.93
C LYS A 67 3.46 1.04 -2.14
N ASP A 68 3.69 1.66 -3.29
CA ASP A 68 3.06 1.28 -4.58
C ASP A 68 3.18 -0.24 -4.78
N THR A 69 2.14 -0.98 -4.36
CA THR A 69 2.04 -2.43 -4.51
C THR A 69 1.16 -2.70 -5.71
N ARG A 70 1.58 -2.21 -6.89
CA ARG A 70 0.98 -2.64 -8.16
C ARG A 70 1.44 -4.05 -8.56
N SER A 71 1.54 -4.95 -7.60
CA SER A 71 1.90 -6.35 -7.80
C SER A 71 1.27 -7.18 -6.68
N GLY A 72 0.07 -7.72 -6.91
CA GLY A 72 -0.53 -8.59 -5.89
C GLY A 72 -1.88 -9.20 -6.16
N VAL A 73 -2.71 -8.65 -7.06
CA VAL A 73 -3.95 -9.35 -7.45
C VAL A 73 -3.66 -10.29 -8.62
N ARG A 74 -3.06 -11.45 -8.33
CA ARG A 74 -3.33 -12.64 -9.12
C ARG A 74 -4.52 -13.31 -8.45
N VAL A 75 -5.73 -13.00 -8.90
CA VAL A 75 -6.86 -13.91 -8.68
C VAL A 75 -6.50 -15.18 -9.44
N SER A 76 -5.87 -16.13 -8.73
CA SER A 76 -5.82 -17.51 -9.19
C SER A 76 -7.25 -18.03 -9.08
N SER A 77 -7.99 -17.90 -10.17
CA SER A 77 -9.30 -18.50 -10.35
C SER A 77 -9.17 -20.02 -10.28
N HIS A 78 -9.21 -20.56 -9.06
CA HIS A 78 -9.40 -21.98 -8.83
C HIS A 78 -10.90 -22.22 -8.65
N LEU A 79 -11.60 -22.33 -9.79
CA LEU A 79 -12.87 -23.04 -9.88
C LEU A 79 -12.70 -24.09 -10.98
N GLU A 80 -12.13 -25.21 -10.57
CA GLU A 80 -12.11 -26.44 -11.34
C GLU A 80 -13.54 -26.97 -11.39
N VAL A 81 -14.25 -26.73 -12.50
CA VAL A 81 -15.55 -27.35 -12.76
C VAL A 81 -15.44 -28.21 -14.02
N LYS A 82 -15.16 -29.50 -13.74
CA LYS A 82 -15.60 -30.71 -14.43
C LYS A 82 -16.00 -30.61 -15.92
N GLY A 83 -15.27 -31.38 -16.73
CA GLY A 83 -15.90 -32.35 -17.62
C GLY A 83 -16.58 -31.82 -18.88
N GLN A 84 -15.77 -31.67 -19.94
CA GLN A 84 -15.96 -32.40 -21.21
C GLN A 84 -17.40 -32.50 -21.78
N MET A 85 -17.73 -31.61 -22.74
CA MET A 85 -18.69 -31.75 -23.87
C MET A 85 -18.78 -30.35 -24.55
N ARG A 86 -18.53 -30.06 -25.84
CA ARG A 86 -18.76 -30.75 -27.12
C ARG A 86 -17.81 -30.22 -28.23
N LYS A 87 -17.57 -31.05 -29.25
CA LYS A 87 -16.77 -30.79 -30.47
C LYS A 87 -17.34 -29.69 -31.40
N LYS A 88 -16.50 -29.27 -32.37
CA LYS A 88 -16.73 -28.50 -33.63
C LYS A 88 -16.24 -27.05 -33.46
N TYR A 89 -15.16 -26.59 -34.09
CA TYR A 89 -14.91 -26.50 -35.53
C TYR A 89 -13.43 -26.76 -35.90
N GLN A 90 -13.30 -27.50 -36.99
CA GLN A 90 -12.09 -27.83 -37.73
C GLN A 90 -11.92 -26.75 -38.79
N TYR A 91 -10.79 -26.04 -38.83
CA TYR A 91 -10.36 -25.33 -40.03
C TYR A 91 -9.29 -26.16 -40.72
N VAL A 92 -9.58 -26.47 -41.97
CA VAL A 92 -8.80 -27.23 -42.92
C VAL A 92 -7.87 -26.22 -43.60
N GLU A 93 -6.56 -26.45 -43.61
CA GLU A 93 -5.68 -25.75 -44.54
C GLU A 93 -5.51 -26.61 -45.79
N PHE A 94 -5.57 -25.95 -46.95
CA PHE A 94 -5.60 -26.52 -48.29
C PHE A 94 -4.27 -27.17 -48.69
#